data_AF-A0A351GRG4-F1
#
_entry.id   AF-A0A351GRG4-F1
#
_cell.length_a   1.000
_cell.length_b   1.000
_cell.length_c   1.000
_cell.angle_alpha   90.00
_cell.angle_beta   90.00
_cell.angle_gamma   90.00
#
_symmetry.space_group_name_H-M   'P 1'
#
loop_
_entity.id
_entity.type
_entity.pdbx_description
1 polymer ?
#
loop_
_entity_poly.entity_id
_entity_poly.type
_entity_poly.pdbx_seq_one_letter_code
_entity_poly.pdbx_strand_id
1 'polypeptide(L)'
;IQALIRAAEAAPMDIGHSVGAEIARAKKSLRTTGAVLVVSKGMKRAVVLYPTGEGDFKQAIVISDAAVHMMVLQSTVRPIAHGRITKYVLSEAADGSLPIEAAARVRLVDSPMENLARRKNHEGRPFSERDLINAGLRLHKEFRLTGCEEQIET
;
A
#
# COMPACT_ATOMS: atom_id res chain seq x y z
N ILE A 1 0.23 18.77 10.59
CA ILE A 1 0.09 17.32 10.30
C ILE A 1 -0.05 16.45 11.57
N GLN A 2 0.88 16.45 12.53
CA GLN A 2 0.80 15.59 13.73
C GLN A 2 -0.49 15.73 14.55
N ALA A 3 -1.00 16.96 14.70
CA ALA A 3 -2.27 17.22 15.37
C ALA A 3 -3.47 16.54 14.66
N LEU A 4 -3.49 16.55 13.33
CA LEU A 4 -4.52 15.90 12.51
C LEU A 4 -4.44 14.38 12.61
N ILE A 5 -3.22 13.83 12.63
CA ILE A 5 -2.99 12.40 12.83
C ILE A 5 -3.54 11.97 14.20
N ARG A 6 -3.26 12.74 15.25
CA ARG A 6 -3.77 12.47 16.61
C ARG A 6 -5.30 12.63 16.70
N ALA A 7 -5.87 13.62 16.02
CA ALA A 7 -7.31 13.83 15.95
C ALA A 7 -8.02 12.65 15.24
N ALA A 8 -7.43 12.12 14.17
CA ALA A 8 -7.95 10.93 13.49
C ALA A 8 -7.85 9.65 14.33
N GLU A 9 -6.83 9.52 15.15
CA GLU A 9 -6.71 8.42 16.12
C GLU A 9 -7.80 8.49 17.20
N ALA A 10 -8.26 9.69 17.56
CA ALA A 10 -9.33 9.91 18.53
C ALA A 10 -10.75 9.86 17.93
N ALA A 11 -10.89 9.97 16.60
CA ALA A 11 -12.20 10.00 15.95
C ALA A 11 -12.96 8.66 16.13
N PRO A 12 -14.29 8.68 16.32
CA PRO A 12 -15.09 7.45 16.26
C PRO A 12 -14.93 6.79 14.89
N MET A 13 -14.54 5.51 14.87
CA MET A 13 -14.48 4.74 13.63
C MET A 13 -15.85 4.10 13.45
N ASP A 14 -16.53 4.44 12.35
CA ASP A 14 -17.73 3.74 11.95
C ASP A 14 -17.33 2.38 11.38
N ILE A 15 -17.37 1.35 12.24
CA ILE A 15 -17.03 -0.05 11.94
C ILE A 15 -18.08 -0.68 11.00
N GLY A 16 -19.18 0.02 10.68
CA GLY A 16 -20.26 -0.48 9.84
C GLY A 16 -19.96 -0.55 8.34
N HIS A 17 -18.83 0.00 7.87
CA HIS A 17 -18.49 -0.01 6.45
C HIS A 17 -17.49 -1.13 6.11
N SER A 18 -17.82 -1.96 5.11
CA SER A 18 -16.89 -2.92 4.50
C SER A 18 -15.56 -2.24 4.13
N VAL A 19 -14.44 -2.96 4.29
CA VAL A 19 -13.10 -2.52 3.87
C VAL A 19 -13.10 -2.03 2.42
N GLY A 20 -13.89 -2.64 1.53
CA GLY A 20 -14.02 -2.18 0.14
C GLY A 20 -14.64 -0.79 0.01
N ALA A 21 -15.62 -0.45 0.85
CA ALA A 21 -16.23 0.88 0.87
C ALA A 21 -15.27 1.93 1.42
N GLU A 22 -14.44 1.58 2.41
CA GLU A 22 -13.36 2.46 2.88
C GLU A 22 -12.36 2.77 1.76
N ILE A 23 -11.90 1.74 1.04
CA ILE A 23 -10.97 1.87 -0.09
C ILE A 23 -11.57 2.76 -1.18
N ALA A 24 -12.83 2.53 -1.57
CA ALA A 24 -13.49 3.33 -2.60
C ALA A 24 -13.56 4.82 -2.23
N ARG A 25 -13.90 5.13 -0.97
CA ARG A 25 -13.91 6.52 -0.47
C ARG A 25 -12.51 7.13 -0.42
N ALA A 26 -11.52 6.36 0.03
CA ALA A 26 -10.13 6.80 0.05
C ALA A 26 -9.61 7.10 -1.36
N LYS A 27 -9.86 6.22 -2.34
CA LYS A 27 -9.51 6.44 -3.75
C LYS A 27 -10.18 7.71 -4.29
N LYS A 28 -11.48 7.89 -4.03
CA LYS A 28 -12.21 9.10 -4.46
C LYS A 28 -11.60 10.37 -3.85
N SER A 29 -11.25 10.33 -2.57
CA SER A 29 -10.59 11.43 -1.87
C SER A 29 -9.19 11.72 -2.42
N LEU A 30 -8.38 10.69 -2.68
CA LEU A 30 -7.02 10.83 -3.20
C LEU A 30 -6.94 11.36 -4.64
N ARG A 31 -8.03 11.33 -5.40
CA ARG A 31 -8.10 11.95 -6.73
C ARG A 31 -8.08 13.48 -6.69
N THR A 32 -8.35 14.10 -5.54
CA THR A 32 -8.21 15.55 -5.38
C THR A 32 -6.74 15.94 -5.48
N THR A 33 -6.44 16.96 -6.27
CA THR A 33 -5.07 17.43 -6.52
C THR A 33 -4.33 17.73 -5.22
N GLY A 34 -3.14 17.12 -5.08
CA GLY A 34 -2.28 17.31 -3.92
C GLY A 34 -2.68 16.52 -2.67
N ALA A 35 -3.74 15.72 -2.71
CA ALA A 35 -4.13 14.84 -1.61
C ALA A 35 -3.05 13.80 -1.28
N VAL A 36 -2.86 13.54 0.02
CA VAL A 36 -1.86 12.56 0.49
C VAL A 36 -2.46 11.69 1.58
N LEU A 37 -2.32 10.38 1.45
CA LEU A 37 -2.63 9.41 2.50
C LEU A 37 -1.45 9.30 3.46
N VAL A 38 -1.70 9.43 4.75
CA VAL A 38 -0.65 9.49 5.78
C VAL A 38 -0.86 8.38 6.79
N VAL A 39 0.20 7.61 7.03
CA VAL A 39 0.24 6.47 7.95
C VAL A 39 1.41 6.67 8.92
N SER A 40 1.18 6.66 10.24
CA SER A 40 2.29 6.65 11.21
C SER A 40 2.57 5.23 11.70
N LYS A 41 3.84 4.95 11.99
CA LYS A 41 4.28 3.66 12.54
C LYS A 41 3.53 3.35 13.85
N GLY A 42 2.88 2.19 13.90
CA GLY A 42 2.10 1.73 15.05
C GLY A 42 0.64 2.20 15.09
N MET A 43 0.18 2.97 14.10
CA MET A 43 -1.22 3.36 14.02
C MET A 43 -2.08 2.26 13.44
N LYS A 44 -3.26 2.04 14.02
CA LYS A 44 -4.32 1.19 13.44
C LYS A 44 -5.17 1.93 12.39
N ARG A 45 -4.79 3.15 12.03
CA ARG A 45 -5.58 4.10 11.24
C ARG A 45 -4.69 4.95 10.36
N ALA A 46 -5.23 5.38 9.22
CA ALA A 46 -4.58 6.31 8.31
C ALA A 46 -5.53 7.44 7.90
N VAL A 47 -4.95 8.53 7.41
CA VAL A 47 -5.70 9.77 7.15
C VAL A 47 -5.36 10.30 5.78
N VAL A 48 -6.37 10.64 4.99
CA VAL A 48 -6.18 11.45 3.78
C VAL A 48 -6.20 12.92 4.15
N LEU A 49 -5.16 13.63 3.74
CA LEU A 49 -4.95 15.06 3.97
C LEU A 49 -4.98 15.81 2.65
N TYR A 50 -5.64 16.97 2.62
CA TYR A 50 -5.59 17.90 1.51
C TYR A 50 -4.72 19.11 1.84
N PRO A 51 -3.87 19.60 0.92
CA PRO A 51 -3.20 20.87 1.07
C PRO A 51 -4.24 21.99 0.98
N THR A 52 -4.22 22.91 1.93
CA THR A 52 -5.19 24.02 2.00
C THR A 52 -4.54 25.36 1.60
N GLY A 53 -3.24 25.37 1.33
CA GLY A 53 -2.38 26.55 1.13
C GLY A 53 -1.29 26.62 2.22
N GLU A 54 -0.15 27.26 1.93
CA GLU A 54 0.95 27.56 2.88
C GLU A 54 1.39 26.43 3.83
N GLY A 55 1.42 25.18 3.36
CA GLY A 55 1.87 24.04 4.18
C GLY A 55 0.85 23.54 5.21
N ASP A 56 -0.36 24.11 5.21
CA ASP A 56 -1.47 23.64 6.01
C ASP A 56 -2.23 22.51 5.32
N PHE A 57 -2.68 21.57 6.15
CA PHE A 57 -3.41 20.40 5.72
C PHE A 57 -4.77 20.36 6.40
N LYS A 58 -5.81 20.05 5.62
CA LYS A 58 -7.12 19.72 6.15
C LYS A 58 -7.33 18.22 6.12
N GLN A 59 -7.80 17.65 7.23
CA GLN A 59 -8.19 16.24 7.28
C GLN A 59 -9.47 16.02 6.49
N ALA A 60 -9.45 15.00 5.62
CA ALA A 60 -10.56 14.65 4.75
C ALA A 60 -11.35 13.44 5.27
N ILE A 61 -10.65 12.32 5.42
CA ILE A 61 -11.22 11.02 5.78
C ILE A 61 -10.18 10.21 6.54
N VAL A 62 -10.67 9.40 7.47
CA VAL A 62 -9.90 8.41 8.21
C VAL A 62 -10.29 7.03 7.69
N ILE A 63 -9.30 6.18 7.47
CA ILE A 63 -9.49 4.78 7.05
C ILE A 63 -8.76 3.83 8.00
N SER A 64 -9.23 2.59 8.03
CA SER A 64 -8.62 1.50 8.78
C SER A 64 -7.27 1.08 8.20
N ASP A 65 -6.42 0.52 9.06
CA ASP A 65 -5.15 -0.09 8.65
C ASP A 65 -5.35 -1.27 7.67
N ALA A 66 -6.46 -2.00 7.76
CA ALA A 66 -6.81 -3.05 6.81
C ALA A 66 -7.02 -2.49 5.40
N ALA A 67 -7.76 -1.39 5.25
CA ALA A 67 -7.95 -0.72 3.97
C ALA A 67 -6.63 -0.22 3.38
N VAL A 68 -5.75 0.34 4.21
CA VAL A 68 -4.41 0.80 3.79
C VAL A 68 -3.56 -0.36 3.30
N HIS A 69 -3.49 -1.45 4.07
CA HIS A 69 -2.73 -2.63 3.68
C HIS A 69 -3.22 -3.21 2.35
N MET A 70 -4.54 -3.29 2.14
CA MET A 70 -5.11 -3.71 0.87
C MET A 70 -4.74 -2.76 -0.28
N MET A 71 -4.83 -1.44 -0.08
CA MET A 71 -4.43 -0.46 -1.10
C MET A 71 -2.94 -0.56 -1.47
N VAL A 72 -2.07 -0.91 -0.52
CA VAL A 72 -0.64 -1.15 -0.76
C VAL A 72 -0.43 -2.48 -1.49
N LEU A 73 -1.11 -3.55 -1.07
CA LEU A 73 -1.02 -4.88 -1.69
C LEU A 73 -1.53 -4.89 -3.14
N GLN A 74 -2.60 -4.13 -3.41
CA GLN A 74 -3.16 -3.94 -4.74
C GLN A 74 -2.42 -2.87 -5.55
N SER A 75 -1.32 -2.31 -5.02
CA SER A 75 -0.53 -1.24 -5.66
C SER A 75 -1.38 -0.03 -6.10
N THR A 76 -2.53 0.17 -5.46
CA THR A 76 -3.42 1.31 -5.69
C THR A 76 -2.80 2.62 -5.21
N VAL A 77 -1.94 2.54 -4.21
CA VAL A 77 -1.19 3.69 -3.68
C VAL A 77 0.31 3.42 -3.68
N ARG A 78 1.09 4.45 -3.95
CA ARG A 78 2.56 4.40 -3.92
C ARG A 78 3.10 5.32 -2.82
N PRO A 79 4.16 4.92 -2.11
CA PRO A 79 4.79 5.79 -1.12
C PRO A 79 5.57 6.91 -1.82
N ILE A 80 5.54 8.10 -1.25
CA ILE A 80 6.33 9.28 -1.67
C ILE A 80 7.31 9.75 -0.59
N ALA A 81 7.15 9.26 0.64
CA ALA A 81 8.06 9.52 1.75
C ALA A 81 8.01 8.38 2.75
N HIS A 82 9.18 8.00 3.27
CA HIS A 82 9.35 6.96 4.28
C HIS A 82 9.96 7.54 5.56
N GLY A 83 9.53 7.04 6.72
CA GLY A 83 10.05 7.49 8.02
C GLY A 83 9.17 7.02 9.17
N ARG A 84 9.10 7.81 10.25
CA ARG A 84 8.11 7.58 11.32
C ARG A 84 6.67 7.74 10.82
N ILE A 85 6.51 8.57 9.79
CA ILE A 85 5.28 8.80 9.05
C ILE A 85 5.57 8.44 7.59
N THR A 86 4.79 7.52 7.04
CA THR A 86 4.82 7.16 5.62
C THR A 86 3.70 7.90 4.90
N LYS A 87 4.03 8.51 3.76
CA LYS A 87 3.07 9.23 2.93
C LYS A 87 2.86 8.48 1.63
N TYR A 88 1.62 8.36 1.20
CA TYR A 88 1.20 7.68 0.00
C TYR A 88 0.36 8.60 -0.90
N VAL A 89 0.49 8.42 -2.20
CA VAL A 89 -0.36 9.04 -3.23
C VAL A 89 -0.98 7.95 -4.09
N LEU A 90 -2.02 8.28 -4.86
CA LEU A 90 -2.58 7.35 -5.82
C LEU A 90 -1.49 6.90 -6.81
N SER A 91 -1.44 5.61 -7.11
CA SER A 91 -0.54 5.11 -8.15
C SER A 91 -1.08 5.48 -9.52
N GLU A 92 -0.22 5.98 -10.39
CA GLU A 92 -0.50 6.18 -11.83
C GLU A 92 -0.34 4.87 -12.62
N ALA A 93 0.31 3.87 -12.02
CA ALA A 93 0.50 2.55 -12.60
C ALA A 93 -0.80 1.74 -12.44
N ALA A 94 -1.54 1.60 -13.54
CA ALA A 94 -2.78 0.82 -13.60
C ALA A 94 -2.55 -0.70 -13.44
N ASP A 95 -1.31 -1.18 -13.58
CA ASP A 95 -0.94 -2.60 -13.64
C ASP A 95 -0.37 -3.15 -12.31
N GLY A 96 -0.45 -2.37 -11.24
CA GLY A 96 0.06 -2.76 -9.95
C GLY A 96 1.60 -2.82 -9.84
N SER A 97 2.34 -2.27 -10.80
CA SER A 97 3.78 -2.09 -10.68
C SER A 97 4.10 -0.98 -9.67
N LEU A 98 4.97 -1.27 -8.70
CA LEU A 98 5.48 -0.25 -7.79
C LEU A 98 6.50 0.61 -8.52
N PRO A 99 6.50 1.95 -8.35
CA PRO A 99 7.53 2.82 -8.91
C PRO A 99 8.91 2.34 -8.48
N ILE A 100 9.86 2.41 -9.41
CA ILE A 100 11.26 1.96 -9.28
C ILE A 100 11.91 2.46 -7.96
N GLU A 101 11.48 3.61 -7.43
CA GLU A 101 11.95 4.18 -6.16
C GLU A 101 11.42 3.48 -4.90
N ALA A 102 10.16 3.02 -4.87
CA ALA A 102 9.63 2.18 -3.79
C ALA A 102 10.20 0.75 -3.87
N ALA A 103 10.47 0.31 -5.09
CA ALA A 103 11.23 -0.89 -5.38
C ALA A 103 12.74 -0.71 -5.14
N ALA A 104 13.28 0.45 -4.77
CA ALA A 104 14.73 0.66 -4.70
C ALA A 104 15.47 -0.21 -3.65
N ARG A 105 14.77 -1.01 -2.83
CA ARG A 105 15.37 -2.08 -2.03
C ARG A 105 15.11 -3.51 -2.53
N VAL A 106 14.22 -3.67 -3.51
CA VAL A 106 13.99 -4.89 -4.29
C VAL A 106 14.63 -4.63 -5.65
N ARG A 107 15.85 -5.10 -5.88
CA ARG A 107 16.51 -4.90 -7.19
C ARG A 107 15.52 -5.29 -8.31
N LEU A 108 15.03 -4.29 -9.05
CA LEU A 108 13.97 -4.43 -10.08
C LEU A 108 14.42 -5.22 -11.32
N VAL A 109 15.61 -5.81 -11.28
CA VAL A 109 16.05 -6.80 -12.26
C VAL A 109 15.54 -8.20 -11.94
N ASP A 110 15.00 -8.41 -10.73
CA ASP A 110 14.55 -9.70 -10.24
C ASP A 110 13.14 -9.61 -9.65
N SER A 111 12.29 -10.58 -10.00
CA SER A 111 10.96 -10.78 -9.43
C SER A 111 11.00 -10.92 -7.89
N PRO A 112 9.88 -10.68 -7.18
CA PRO A 112 9.80 -10.89 -5.73
C PRO A 112 10.23 -12.30 -5.28
N MET A 113 9.99 -13.33 -6.12
CA MET A 113 10.43 -14.70 -5.86
C MET A 113 11.92 -14.93 -6.09
N GLU A 114 12.52 -14.28 -7.08
CA GLU A 114 13.98 -14.32 -7.26
C GLU A 114 14.70 -13.61 -6.11
N ASN A 115 14.11 -12.56 -5.55
CA ASN A 115 14.60 -11.94 -4.33
C ASN A 115 14.48 -12.85 -3.10
N LEU A 116 13.39 -13.62 -2.97
CA LEU A 116 13.22 -14.58 -1.90
C LEU A 116 14.20 -15.77 -2.01
N ALA A 117 14.44 -16.24 -3.23
CA ALA A 117 15.34 -17.36 -3.52
C ALA A 117 16.79 -17.09 -3.06
N ARG A 118 17.21 -15.82 -3.07
CA ARG A 118 18.54 -15.41 -2.61
C ARG A 118 18.60 -15.04 -1.13
N ARG A 119 17.44 -14.86 -0.48
CA ARG A 119 17.37 -14.44 0.92
C ARG A 119 17.72 -15.61 1.83
N LYS A 120 18.50 -15.32 2.86
CA LYS A 120 18.77 -16.24 3.97
C LYS A 120 18.05 -15.77 5.23
N ASN A 121 17.70 -16.71 6.12
CA ASN A 121 17.17 -16.43 7.44
C ASN A 121 18.30 -16.02 8.41
N HIS A 122 17.96 -15.75 9.67
CA HIS A 122 18.95 -15.38 10.70
C HIS A 122 20.02 -16.46 10.95
N GLU A 123 19.69 -17.72 10.66
CA GLU A 123 20.57 -18.88 10.83
C GLU A 123 21.40 -19.17 9.57
N GLY A 124 21.31 -18.33 8.54
CA GLY A 124 22.05 -18.49 7.29
C GLY A 124 21.47 -19.53 6.31
N ARG A 125 20.32 -20.14 6.62
CA ARG A 125 19.61 -21.07 5.73
C ARG A 125 18.81 -20.31 4.67
N PRO A 126 18.55 -20.90 3.49
CA PRO A 126 17.61 -20.33 2.52
C PRO A 126 16.29 -19.97 3.19
N PHE A 127 15.74 -18.81 2.87
CA PHE A 127 14.49 -18.34 3.48
C PHE A 127 13.29 -19.18 3.05
N SER A 128 13.35 -19.82 1.88
CA SER A 128 12.36 -20.77 1.39
C SER A 128 13.06 -21.88 0.60
N GLU A 129 12.45 -23.06 0.55
CA GLU A 129 12.95 -24.19 -0.24
C GLU A 129 12.74 -23.96 -1.74
N ARG A 130 13.59 -24.59 -2.57
CA ARG A 130 13.57 -24.42 -4.03
C ARG A 130 12.21 -24.78 -4.64
N ASP A 131 11.56 -25.82 -4.13
CA ASP A 131 10.27 -26.28 -4.64
C ASP A 131 9.16 -25.26 -4.37
N LEU A 132 9.19 -24.60 -3.21
CA LEU A 132 8.25 -23.53 -2.86
C LEU A 132 8.48 -22.26 -3.70
N ILE A 133 9.74 -21.94 -4.02
CA ILE A 133 10.07 -20.85 -4.95
C ILE A 133 9.51 -21.15 -6.35
N ASN A 134 9.70 -22.37 -6.86
CA ASN A 134 9.19 -22.78 -8.16
C ASN A 134 7.65 -22.78 -8.21
N ALA A 135 7.00 -23.25 -7.14
CA ALA A 135 5.55 -23.19 -7.00
C ALA A 135 5.05 -21.73 -7.00
N GLY A 136 5.72 -20.83 -6.29
CA GLY A 136 5.39 -19.40 -6.27
C GLY A 136 5.56 -18.73 -7.64
N LEU A 137 6.65 -19.01 -8.35
CA LEU A 137 6.87 -18.52 -9.72
C LEU A 137 5.79 -19.02 -10.70
N ARG A 138 5.41 -20.29 -10.57
CA ARG A 138 4.35 -20.89 -11.38
C ARG A 138 2.98 -20.29 -11.09
N LEU A 139 2.62 -20.15 -9.81
CA LEU A 139 1.36 -19.51 -9.40
C LEU A 139 1.29 -18.06 -9.91
N HIS A 140 2.36 -17.30 -9.76
CA HIS A 140 2.40 -15.92 -10.25
C HIS A 140 2.26 -15.84 -11.78
N LYS A 141 2.86 -16.78 -12.51
CA LYS A 141 2.71 -16.88 -13.97
C LYS A 141 1.30 -17.30 -14.37
N GLU A 142 0.72 -18.29 -13.69
CA GLU A 142 -0.64 -18.77 -13.94
C GLU A 142 -1.66 -17.67 -13.66
N PHE A 143 -1.55 -16.97 -12.53
CA PHE A 143 -2.43 -15.85 -12.17
C PHE A 143 -2.48 -14.75 -13.23
N ARG A 144 -1.32 -14.43 -13.82
CA ARG A 144 -1.21 -13.45 -14.91
C ARG A 144 -1.79 -13.96 -16.24
N LEU A 145 -1.64 -15.25 -16.51
CA LEU A 145 -2.10 -15.87 -17.75
C LEU A 145 -3.62 -16.13 -17.76
N THR A 146 -4.22 -16.37 -16.60
CA THR A 146 -5.67 -16.63 -16.50
C THR A 146 -6.52 -15.37 -16.45
N GLY A 147 -5.93 -14.17 -16.53
CA GLY A 147 -6.68 -12.90 -16.49
C GLY A 147 -7.38 -12.66 -15.15
N CYS A 148 -6.96 -13.33 -14.08
CA CYS A 148 -7.54 -13.16 -12.75
C CYS A 148 -7.34 -11.73 -12.19
N GLU A 149 -6.43 -10.95 -12.78
CA GLU A 149 -6.27 -9.51 -12.51
C GLU A 149 -7.50 -8.69 -12.95
N GLU A 150 -8.17 -9.05 -14.06
CA GLU A 150 -9.35 -8.33 -14.57
C GLU A 150 -10.64 -8.61 -13.78
N GLN A 151 -10.68 -9.71 -13.01
CA GLN A 151 -11.85 -10.10 -12.22
C GLN A 151 -11.91 -9.46 -10.84
N ILE A 152 -10.91 -8.65 -10.45
CA ILE A 152 -10.86 -7.93 -9.17
C ILE A 152 -11.65 -6.59 -9.25
N GLU A 153 -12.13 -6.20 -10.44
CA GLU A 153 -12.93 -4.96 -10.65
C GLU A 153 -14.46 -5.10 -10.45
N THR A 154 -14.96 -6.09 -9.72
CA THR A 154 -16.40 -6.18 -9.37
C THR A 154 -16.64 -6.00 -7.87
#